data_AF-A0A4R3H4T4-F1
#
_entry.id   AF-A0A4R3H4T4-F1
#
_cell.length_a   1.000
_cell.length_b   1.000
_cell.length_c   1.000
_cell.angle_alpha   90.00
_cell.angle_beta   90.00
_cell.angle_gamma   90.00
#
_symmetry.space_group_name_H-M   'P 1'
#
loop_
_entity.id
_entity.type
_entity.pdbx_description
1 polymer ?
#
loop_
_entity_poly.entity_id
_entity_poly.type
_entity_poly.pdbx_seq_one_letter_code
_entity_poly.pdbx_strand_id
1 'polypeptide(L)' 'MTEPLFNASQFARELRLHMAGLAPLSQREAAAQAGVSAATFTRAMNVASDLSHENYLRLTAWMAAGQGGKVGRAA' A
#
# COMPACT_ATOMS: atom_id res chain seq x y z
N MET A 1 8.21 16.18 21.67
CA MET A 1 7.63 14.84 21.47
C MET A 1 8.21 14.31 20.18
N THR A 2 8.90 13.16 20.21
CA THR A 2 9.48 12.54 19.02
C THR A 2 8.36 11.91 18.19
N GLU A 3 8.22 12.35 16.94
CA GLU A 3 7.32 11.71 15.99
C GLU A 3 7.82 10.27 15.74
N PRO A 4 6.94 9.26 15.77
CA PRO A 4 7.35 7.89 15.49
C PRO A 4 7.88 7.80 14.06
N LEU A 5 9.03 7.13 13.89
CA LEU A 5 9.67 6.92 12.58
C LEU A 5 8.75 6.23 11.55
N PHE A 6 7.73 5.51 12.03
CA PHE A 6 6.71 4.90 11.20
C PHE A 6 5.31 5.16 11.79
N ASN A 7 4.44 5.76 10.99
CA ASN A 7 3.05 6.01 11.34
C ASN A 7 2.14 4.99 10.64
N ALA A 8 1.87 3.86 11.33
CA ALA A 8 1.03 2.78 10.82
C ALA A 8 -0.39 3.25 10.43
N SER A 9 -0.95 4.22 11.16
CA SER A 9 -2.28 4.76 10.89
C SER A 9 -2.31 5.55 9.59
N GLN A 10 -1.29 6.35 9.35
CA GLN A 10 -1.14 7.10 8.10
C GLN A 10 -0.94 6.13 6.91
N PHE A 11 -0.07 5.14 7.06
CA PHE A 11 0.18 4.15 6.02
C PHE A 11 -1.10 3.37 5.65
N ALA A 12 -1.84 2.91 6.66
CA ALA A 12 -3.12 2.24 6.45
C ALA A 12 -4.16 3.15 5.76
N ARG A 13 -4.15 4.45 6.04
CA ARG A 13 -5.02 5.44 5.36
C ARG A 13 -4.64 5.57 3.89
N GLU A 14 -3.36 5.74 3.59
CA GLU A 14 -2.84 5.87 2.22
C GLU A 14 -3.14 4.62 1.39
N LEU A 15 -2.94 3.43 1.97
CA LEU A 15 -3.25 2.15 1.31
C LEU A 15 -4.74 2.01 0.96
N ARG A 16 -5.64 2.41 1.88
CA ARG A 16 -7.09 2.41 1.61
C ARG A 16 -7.47 3.38 0.49
N LEU A 17 -6.91 4.59 0.50
CA LEU A 17 -7.16 5.59 -0.53
C LEU A 17 -6.67 5.13 -1.90
N HIS A 18 -5.48 4.56 -1.96
CA HIS A 18 -4.94 3.98 -3.18
C HIS A 18 -5.85 2.88 -3.73
N MET A 19 -6.28 1.95 -2.88
CA MET A 19 -7.18 0.88 -3.27
C MET A 19 -8.54 1.40 -3.78
N ALA A 20 -9.11 2.42 -3.13
CA ALA A 20 -10.35 3.05 -3.56
C ALA A 20 -10.24 3.66 -4.97
N GLY A 21 -9.07 4.17 -5.34
CA GLY A 21 -8.78 4.68 -6.68
C GLY A 21 -8.66 3.60 -7.76
N LEU A 22 -8.57 2.33 -7.38
CA LEU A 22 -8.42 1.18 -8.29
C LEU A 22 -9.72 0.36 -8.44
N ALA A 23 -10.86 0.86 -7.94
CA ALA A 23 -12.13 0.14 -8.07
C ALA A 23 -12.43 -0.20 -9.55
N PRO A 24 -12.91 -1.43 -9.86
CA PRO A 24 -13.45 -2.43 -8.95
C PRO A 24 -12.44 -3.51 -8.46
N LEU A 25 -11.14 -3.21 -8.34
CA LEU A 25 -10.14 -4.19 -7.86
C LEU A 25 -10.44 -4.71 -6.44
N SER A 26 -10.47 -6.02 -6.27
CA SER A 26 -10.70 -6.65 -4.96
C SER A 26 -9.45 -6.62 -4.08
N GLN A 27 -9.61 -6.75 -2.74
CA GLN A 27 -8.47 -6.80 -1.81
C GLN A 27 -7.53 -7.97 -2.11
N ARG A 28 -8.07 -9.09 -2.57
CA ARG A 28 -7.30 -10.29 -2.91
C ARG A 28 -6.42 -10.04 -4.13
N GLU A 29 -6.95 -9.38 -5.15
CA GLU A 29 -6.18 -9.03 -6.35
C GLU A 29 -5.14 -7.96 -6.04
N ALA A 30 -5.48 -6.95 -5.25
CA ALA A 30 -4.53 -5.94 -4.77
C ALA A 30 -3.36 -6.57 -4.00
N ALA A 31 -3.64 -7.52 -3.10
CA ALA A 31 -2.61 -8.26 -2.39
C ALA A 31 -1.69 -9.06 -3.33
N ALA A 32 -2.28 -9.73 -4.33
CA ALA A 32 -1.53 -10.47 -5.34
C ALA A 32 -0.63 -9.54 -6.18
N GLN A 33 -1.14 -8.39 -6.62
CA GLN A 33 -0.36 -7.39 -7.35
C GLN A 33 0.77 -6.79 -6.51
N ALA A 34 0.53 -6.57 -5.22
CA ALA A 34 1.54 -6.08 -4.30
C ALA A 34 2.54 -7.18 -3.86
N GLY A 35 2.34 -8.44 -4.25
CA GLY A 35 3.23 -9.54 -3.87
C GLY A 35 3.20 -9.88 -2.38
N VAL A 36 2.05 -9.70 -1.71
CA VAL A 36 1.85 -10.03 -0.28
C VAL A 36 0.66 -10.97 -0.11
N SER A 37 0.59 -11.65 1.05
CA SER A 37 -0.58 -12.48 1.37
C SER A 37 -1.80 -11.61 1.68
N ALA A 38 -3.01 -12.12 1.39
CA ALA A 38 -4.26 -11.42 1.68
C ALA A 38 -4.38 -11.05 3.18
N ALA A 39 -3.98 -11.95 4.09
CA ALA A 39 -3.97 -11.66 5.52
C ALA A 39 -3.03 -10.49 5.88
N THR A 40 -1.86 -10.41 5.25
CA THR A 40 -0.91 -9.30 5.45
C THR A 40 -1.47 -7.99 4.93
N PHE A 41 -2.11 -8.02 3.75
CA PHE A 41 -2.77 -6.85 3.18
C PHE A 41 -3.89 -6.33 4.08
N THR A 42 -4.77 -7.21 4.57
CA THR A 42 -5.84 -6.84 5.51
C THR A 42 -5.28 -6.29 6.81
N ARG A 43 -4.21 -6.86 7.36
CA ARG A 43 -3.51 -6.31 8.54
C ARG A 43 -2.95 -4.93 8.29
N ALA A 44 -2.26 -4.73 7.15
CA ALA A 44 -1.72 -3.43 6.76
C ALA A 44 -2.83 -2.36 6.62
N MET A 45 -3.98 -2.73 6.05
CA MET A 45 -5.14 -1.86 5.99
C MET A 45 -5.73 -1.58 7.37
N ASN A 46 -5.60 -2.45 8.36
CA ASN A 46 -6.20 -2.30 9.68
C ASN A 46 -5.23 -1.78 10.75
N VAL A 47 -4.23 -0.99 10.36
CA VAL A 47 -3.29 -0.34 11.29
C VAL A 47 -2.44 -1.35 12.08
N ALA A 48 -1.87 -2.33 11.37
CA ALA A 48 -0.91 -3.25 11.97
C ALA A 48 0.42 -2.54 12.28
N SER A 49 0.83 -2.57 13.55
CA SER A 49 2.12 -2.03 14.01
C SER A 49 3.29 -3.01 13.79
N ASP A 50 3.01 -4.26 13.43
CA ASP A 50 3.98 -5.36 13.29
C ASP A 50 4.24 -5.78 11.82
N LEU A 51 3.88 -4.91 10.86
CA LEU A 51 4.14 -5.19 9.46
C LEU A 51 5.65 -5.30 9.20
N SER A 52 6.09 -6.44 8.65
CA SER A 52 7.51 -6.63 8.34
C SER A 52 8.00 -5.58 7.33
N HIS A 53 9.27 -5.20 7.43
CA HIS A 53 9.89 -4.20 6.56
C HIS A 53 9.76 -4.56 5.07
N GLU A 54 9.92 -5.84 4.73
CA GLU A 54 9.75 -6.34 3.36
C GLU A 54 8.32 -6.12 2.83
N ASN A 55 7.29 -6.45 3.63
CA ASN A 55 5.91 -6.25 3.23
C ASN A 55 5.55 -4.77 3.12
N TYR A 56 6.10 -3.92 4.01
CA TYR A 56 5.99 -2.48 3.89
C TYR A 56 6.58 -1.95 2.57
N LEU A 57 7.80 -2.38 2.20
CA LEU A 57 8.45 -1.96 0.96
C LEU A 57 7.65 -2.42 -0.27
N ARG A 58 7.15 -3.65 -0.28
CA ARG A 58 6.31 -4.19 -1.36
C ARG A 58 5.03 -3.39 -1.57
N LEU A 59 4.31 -3.11 -0.50
CA LEU A 59 3.07 -2.31 -0.55
C LEU A 59 3.36 -0.86 -0.96
N THR A 60 4.46 -0.27 -0.47
CA THR A 60 4.87 1.09 -0.84
C THR A 60 5.25 1.18 -2.32
N ALA A 61 6.01 0.20 -2.83
CA ALA A 61 6.37 0.12 -4.23
C ALA A 61 5.14 -0.05 -5.13
N TRP A 62 4.18 -0.88 -4.72
CA TRP A 62 2.91 -1.05 -5.43
C TRP A 62 2.10 0.25 -5.49
N MET A 63 1.94 0.95 -4.35
CA MET A 63 1.24 2.23 -4.30
C MET A 63 1.93 3.32 -5.14
N ALA A 64 3.26 3.30 -5.24
CA ALA A 64 4.02 4.22 -6.09
C ALA A 64 3.86 3.89 -7.58
N ALA A 65 3.85 2.60 -7.94
CA ALA A 65 3.67 2.16 -9.32
C ALA A 65 2.32 2.62 -9.90
N GLY A 66 1.24 2.57 -9.12
CA GLY A 66 -0.07 3.08 -9.56
C GLY A 66 -0.16 4.61 -9.69
N GLN A 67 0.78 5.37 -9.11
CA GLN A 67 0.88 6.83 -9.28
C GLN A 67 1.75 7.22 -10.50
N GLY A 68 2.57 6.31 -11.02
CA GLY A 68 3.52 6.54 -12.12
C GLY A 68 2.93 6.57 -13.54
N GLY A 69 1.61 6.43 -13.71
CA GLY A 69 0.93 6.44 -15.02
C GLY A 69 0.74 7.84 -15.66
N LYS A 70 1.31 8.90 -15.10
CA LYS A 70 1.24 10.28 -15.63
C LYS A 70 2.58 11.02 -15.60
N VAL A 71 3.68 10.34 -15.93
CA VAL A 71 4.87 11.07 -16.41
C VAL A 71 5.01 10.72 -17.88
N GLY A 72 4.69 11.71 -18.72
CA GLY A 72 4.71 11.60 -20.17
C GLY A 72 6.02 11.01 -20.64
N ARG A 73 5.92 9.90 -21.37
CA ARG A 73 6.91 9.59 -22.40
C ARG A 73 6.62 10.57 -23.54
N ALA A 74 7.12 11.79 -23.41
CA ALA A 74 7.20 12.73 -24.51
C ALA A 74 8.28 12.21 -25.47
N ALA A 75 7.86 12.06 -26.74
CA ALA A 75 8.62 11.97 -27.98
C ALA A 75 9.98 11.26 -27.95
#